data_AF-D5RTN8-F1
#
_entry.id   AF-D5RTN8-F1
#
_cell.length_a   1.000
_cell.length_b   1.000
_cell.length_c   1.000
_cell.angle_alpha   90.00
_cell.angle_beta   90.00
_cell.angle_gamma   90.00
#
_symmetry.space_group_name_H-M   'P 1'
#
loop_
_entity.id
_entity.type
_entity.pdbx_description
1 polymer ?
#
loop_
_entity_poly.entity_id
_entity_poly.type
_entity_poly.pdbx_seq_one_letter_code
_entity_poly.pdbx_strand_id
1 'polypeptide(L)'
;ALLRGAAPEAQARLRATLERALAEQAEYGCCCSFGDWQEDVNAIALGFDPGGGLPPMVVNCGAPSFLVSPEYLLQEARPRLQGVVRKLSHCMDLAVALPG
;
A
#
# COMPACT_ATOMS: atom_id res chain seq x y z
N ALA A 1 -0.85 17.21 -9.64
CA ALA A 1 0.38 16.91 -10.42
C ALA A 1 0.24 15.64 -11.26
N LEU A 2 -0.22 14.51 -10.68
CA LEU A 2 -0.38 13.22 -11.36
C LEU A 2 -1.37 13.19 -12.55
N LEU A 3 -2.38 14.06 -12.56
CA LEU A 3 -3.44 14.04 -13.58
C LEU A 3 -3.14 14.89 -14.83
N ARG A 4 -1.97 15.57 -14.90
CA ARG A 4 -1.67 16.48 -16.01
C ARG A 4 -1.08 15.70 -17.20
N GLY A 5 -1.67 15.85 -18.38
CA GLY A 5 -1.18 15.27 -19.64
C GLY A 5 -1.77 13.91 -20.02
N ALA A 6 -2.64 13.32 -19.19
CA ALA A 6 -3.34 12.09 -19.51
C ALA A 6 -4.57 12.34 -20.42
N ALA A 7 -4.91 11.38 -21.28
CA ALA A 7 -6.18 11.41 -22.01
C ALA A 7 -7.37 11.44 -21.02
N PRO A 8 -8.52 12.04 -21.38
CA PRO A 8 -9.66 12.19 -20.46
C PRO A 8 -10.11 10.90 -19.78
N GLU A 9 -10.11 9.78 -20.51
CA GLU A 9 -10.48 8.46 -19.97
C GLU A 9 -9.48 7.95 -18.94
N ALA A 10 -8.18 8.11 -19.20
CA ALA A 10 -7.12 7.76 -18.26
C ALA A 10 -7.17 8.64 -17.01
N GLN A 11 -7.55 9.91 -17.16
CA GLN A 11 -7.74 10.83 -16.04
C GLN A 11 -8.92 10.42 -15.16
N ALA A 12 -10.05 10.01 -15.76
CA ALA A 12 -11.21 9.51 -15.04
C ALA A 12 -10.89 8.21 -14.28
N ARG A 13 -10.23 7.24 -14.94
CA ARG A 13 -9.79 5.99 -14.31
C ARG A 13 -8.85 6.26 -13.13
N LEU A 14 -7.87 7.14 -13.30
CA LEU A 14 -6.93 7.48 -12.22
C LEU A 14 -7.63 8.13 -11.03
N ARG A 15 -8.62 9.00 -11.26
CA ARG A 15 -9.41 9.60 -10.18
C ARG A 15 -10.19 8.54 -9.40
N ALA A 16 -10.88 7.63 -10.10
CA ALA A 16 -11.62 6.54 -9.47
C ALA A 16 -10.69 5.62 -8.65
N THR A 17 -9.52 5.28 -9.18
CA THR A 17 -8.52 4.48 -8.45
C THR A 17 -8.02 5.20 -7.19
N LEU A 18 -7.76 6.51 -7.26
CA LEU A 18 -7.33 7.29 -6.10
C LEU A 18 -8.41 7.38 -5.03
N GLU A 19 -9.65 7.65 -5.42
CA GLU A 19 -10.80 7.72 -4.49
C GLU A 19 -11.00 6.37 -3.78
N ARG A 20 -10.92 5.26 -4.54
CA ARG A 20 -10.99 3.91 -3.97
C ARG A 20 -9.84 3.64 -2.99
N ALA A 21 -8.60 3.93 -3.39
CA ALA A 21 -7.44 3.70 -2.53
C ALA A 21 -7.50 4.52 -1.23
N LEU A 22 -8.01 5.75 -1.27
CA LEU A 22 -8.22 6.57 -0.08
C LEU A 22 -9.31 5.97 0.84
N ALA A 23 -10.40 5.45 0.26
CA ALA A 23 -11.44 4.77 1.03
C ALA A 23 -10.92 3.47 1.68
N GLU A 24 -10.19 2.65 0.94
CA GLU A 24 -9.56 1.43 1.44
C GLU A 24 -8.56 1.73 2.56
N GLN A 25 -7.74 2.78 2.41
CA GLN A 25 -6.83 3.22 3.46
C GLN A 25 -7.60 3.65 4.72
N ALA A 26 -8.74 4.32 4.58
CA ALA A 26 -9.55 4.73 5.72
C ALA A 26 -10.25 3.55 6.41
N GLU A 27 -10.74 2.57 5.65
CA GLU A 27 -11.51 1.43 6.15
C GLU A 27 -10.60 0.30 6.66
N TYR A 28 -9.58 -0.06 5.89
CA TYR A 28 -8.71 -1.21 6.16
C TYR A 28 -7.34 -0.81 6.69
N GLY A 29 -6.92 0.44 6.55
CA GLY A 29 -5.55 0.86 6.87
C GLY A 29 -4.53 0.36 5.84
N CYS A 30 -4.98 -0.07 4.67
CA CYS A 30 -4.16 -0.48 3.53
C CYS A 30 -4.91 -0.27 2.21
N CYS A 31 -4.18 -0.11 1.11
CA CYS A 31 -4.76 -0.11 -0.25
C CYS A 31 -4.79 -1.55 -0.81
N CYS A 32 -5.76 -1.81 -1.69
CA CYS A 32 -5.98 -3.11 -2.31
C CYS A 32 -5.76 -3.07 -3.83
N SER A 33 -5.27 -4.19 -4.36
CA SER A 33 -5.17 -4.43 -5.80
C SER A 33 -5.52 -5.89 -6.05
N PHE A 34 -6.79 -6.16 -6.36
CA PHE A 34 -7.29 -7.52 -6.60
C PHE A 34 -7.64 -7.69 -8.07
N GLY A 35 -6.70 -8.20 -8.86
CA GLY A 35 -6.86 -8.27 -10.32
C GLY A 35 -6.78 -6.92 -11.04
N ASP A 36 -6.65 -5.80 -10.30
CA ASP A 36 -6.80 -4.45 -10.87
C ASP A 36 -5.62 -4.00 -11.75
N TRP A 37 -4.40 -4.38 -11.35
CA TRP A 37 -3.17 -4.12 -12.12
C TRP A 37 -2.87 -5.28 -13.08
N GLN A 38 -2.98 -6.51 -12.59
CA GLN A 38 -2.82 -7.75 -13.33
C GLN A 38 -3.89 -8.72 -12.85
N GLU A 39 -4.71 -9.25 -13.77
CA GLU A 39 -5.93 -10.02 -13.46
C GLU A 39 -5.68 -11.20 -12.52
N ASP A 40 -4.53 -11.86 -12.66
CA ASP A 40 -4.17 -13.05 -11.88
C ASP A 40 -3.36 -12.73 -10.62
N VAL A 41 -3.34 -11.48 -10.15
CA VAL A 41 -2.57 -11.07 -8.96
C VAL A 41 -3.45 -10.33 -7.97
N ASN A 42 -3.41 -10.83 -6.73
CA ASN A 42 -4.00 -10.16 -5.57
C ASN A 42 -2.89 -9.58 -4.69
N ALA A 43 -3.05 -8.35 -4.23
CA ALA A 43 -2.13 -7.70 -3.31
C ALA A 43 -2.80 -6.67 -2.40
N ILE A 44 -2.17 -6.43 -1.25
CA ILE A 44 -2.41 -5.28 -0.38
C ILE A 44 -1.10 -4.52 -0.15
N ALA A 45 -1.20 -3.23 0.14
CA ALA A 45 -0.04 -2.38 0.41
C ALA A 45 -0.30 -1.40 1.55
N LEU A 46 0.72 -1.16 2.37
CA LEU A 46 0.71 -0.18 3.45
C LEU A 46 1.85 0.82 3.25
N GLY A 47 1.49 2.09 3.21
CA GLY A 47 2.44 3.19 3.29
C GLY A 47 2.83 3.51 4.74
N PHE A 48 4.07 3.93 4.95
CA PHE A 48 4.54 4.42 6.24
C PHE A 48 5.58 5.53 6.08
N ASP A 49 5.66 6.40 7.08
CA ASP A 49 6.72 7.38 7.21
C ASP A 49 7.89 6.74 7.99
N PRO A 50 9.07 6.59 7.36
CA PRO A 50 10.27 6.08 8.04
C PRO A 50 10.96 7.10 8.96
N GLY A 51 10.56 8.39 8.94
CA GLY A 51 11.20 9.45 9.73
C GLY A 51 12.54 9.91 9.17
N GLY A 52 13.20 10.84 9.88
CA GLY A 52 14.57 11.27 9.57
C GLY A 52 14.81 11.96 8.22
N GLY A 53 13.76 12.51 7.61
CA GLY A 53 13.84 13.14 6.29
C GLY A 53 13.92 12.14 5.14
N LEU A 54 13.77 10.84 5.41
CA LEU A 54 13.62 9.82 4.37
C LEU A 54 12.26 9.97 3.67
N PRO A 55 12.17 9.62 2.38
CA PRO A 55 10.90 9.66 1.66
C PRO A 55 9.92 8.60 2.19
N PRO A 56 8.60 8.83 2.06
CA PRO A 56 7.59 7.82 2.40
C PRO A 56 7.86 6.48 1.71
N MET A 57 7.66 5.39 2.45
CA MET A 57 7.92 4.03 1.99
C MET A 57 6.62 3.22 1.95
N VAL A 58 6.65 2.10 1.22
CA VAL A 58 5.53 1.17 1.11
C VAL A 58 6.04 -0.25 1.30
N VAL A 59 5.26 -1.07 2.01
CA VAL A 59 5.43 -2.52 2.02
C VAL A 59 4.17 -3.15 1.45
N ASN A 60 4.32 -4.08 0.51
CA ASN A 60 3.20 -4.84 -0.05
C ASN A 60 3.30 -6.33 0.29
N CYS A 61 2.16 -7.01 0.20
CA CYS A 61 2.07 -8.46 0.20
C CYS A 61 1.12 -8.86 -0.92
N GLY A 62 1.58 -9.69 -1.84
CA GLY A 62 0.79 -10.16 -2.97
C GLY A 62 1.28 -11.48 -3.53
N ALA A 63 0.39 -12.17 -4.23
CA ALA A 63 0.62 -13.49 -4.81
C ALA A 63 -0.39 -13.73 -5.95
N PRO A 64 -0.19 -14.79 -6.76
CA PRO A 64 -1.18 -15.21 -7.73
C PRO A 64 -2.56 -15.43 -7.10
N SER A 65 -3.62 -15.01 -7.80
CA SER A 65 -5.00 -15.03 -7.31
C SER A 65 -5.51 -16.44 -7.02
N PHE A 66 -4.97 -17.46 -7.70
CA PHE A 66 -5.28 -18.88 -7.43
C PHE A 66 -4.62 -19.43 -6.17
N LEU A 67 -3.62 -18.74 -5.60
CA LEU A 67 -2.96 -19.12 -4.33
C LEU A 67 -3.49 -18.33 -3.14
N VAL A 68 -3.82 -17.05 -3.36
CA VAL A 68 -4.17 -16.13 -2.28
C VAL A 68 -5.43 -15.34 -2.65
N SER A 69 -6.45 -15.50 -1.82
CA SER A 69 -7.72 -14.78 -1.97
C SER A 69 -7.67 -13.37 -1.35
N PRO A 70 -8.54 -12.44 -1.80
CA PRO A 70 -8.71 -11.14 -1.16
C PRO A 70 -9.01 -11.22 0.35
N GLU A 71 -9.82 -12.20 0.76
CA GLU A 71 -10.20 -12.41 2.16
C GLU A 71 -8.98 -12.78 3.00
N TYR A 72 -8.13 -13.68 2.51
CA TYR A 72 -6.88 -14.02 3.19
C TYR A 72 -5.98 -12.80 3.34
N LEU A 73 -5.84 -11.98 2.29
CA LEU A 73 -5.03 -10.76 2.38
C LEU A 73 -5.56 -9.80 3.44
N LEU A 74 -6.87 -9.57 3.49
CA LEU A 74 -7.47 -8.62 4.43
C LEU A 74 -7.56 -9.13 5.87
N GLN A 75 -7.78 -10.43 6.07
CA GLN A 75 -8.01 -11.01 7.39
C GLN A 75 -6.72 -11.54 8.02
N GLU A 76 -5.83 -12.16 7.23
CA GLU A 76 -4.63 -12.82 7.73
C GLU A 76 -3.35 -12.04 7.44
N ALA A 77 -3.15 -11.60 6.18
CA ALA A 77 -1.91 -10.94 5.79
C ALA A 77 -1.82 -9.51 6.32
N ARG A 78 -2.91 -8.74 6.25
CA ARG A 78 -2.95 -7.32 6.64
C ARG A 78 -2.52 -7.09 8.10
N PRO A 79 -3.02 -7.79 9.13
CA PRO A 79 -2.56 -7.58 10.50
C PRO A 79 -1.07 -7.89 10.69
N ARG A 80 -0.56 -8.91 9.98
CA ARG A 80 0.87 -9.28 10.01
C ARG A 80 1.73 -8.22 9.33
N LEU A 81 1.29 -7.71 8.18
CA LEU A 81 1.96 -6.65 7.44
C LEU A 81 2.00 -5.34 8.23
N GLN A 82 0.92 -4.99 8.94
CA GLN A 82 0.92 -3.89 9.91
C GLN A 82 1.96 -4.10 11.03
N GLY A 83 2.11 -5.34 11.51
CA GLY A 83 3.15 -5.71 12.47
C GLY A 83 4.56 -5.50 11.92
N VAL A 84 4.81 -5.83 10.65
CA VAL A 84 6.08 -5.58 9.96
C VAL A 84 6.34 -4.09 9.84
N VAL A 85 5.37 -3.31 9.35
CA VAL A 85 5.49 -1.85 9.22
C VAL A 85 5.81 -1.20 10.57
N ARG A 86 5.11 -1.57 11.65
CA ARG A 86 5.40 -1.04 13.00
C ARG A 86 6.83 -1.31 13.44
N LYS A 87 7.36 -2.52 13.18
CA LYS A 87 8.75 -2.86 13.49
C LYS A 87 9.74 -2.06 12.63
N LEU A 88 9.46 -1.91 11.34
CA LEU A 88 10.30 -1.14 10.43
C LEU A 88 10.35 0.33 10.84
N SER A 89 9.20 0.98 11.05
CA SER A 89 9.14 2.36 11.53
C SER A 89 9.97 2.54 12.80
N HIS A 90 9.80 1.66 13.79
CA HIS A 90 10.57 1.72 15.03
C HIS A 90 12.08 1.60 14.83
N CYS A 91 12.53 0.66 13.99
CA CYS A 91 13.95 0.50 13.69
C CYS A 91 14.53 1.72 12.93
N MET A 92 13.76 2.30 12.01
CA MET A 92 14.17 3.47 11.25
C MET A 92 14.25 4.71 12.14
N ASP A 93 13.25 4.92 13.01
CA ASP A 93 13.27 6.00 14.00
C ASP A 93 14.52 5.92 14.90
N LEU A 94 14.89 4.72 15.35
CA LEU A 94 16.10 4.51 16.15
C LEU A 94 17.38 4.80 15.37
N ALA A 95 17.46 4.37 14.10
CA ALA A 95 18.62 4.63 13.27
C ALA A 95 18.82 6.13 13.00
N VAL A 96 17.72 6.88 12.90
CA VAL A 96 17.72 8.34 12.74
C VAL A 96 18.10 9.06 14.03
N ALA A 97 17.77 8.50 15.20
CA ALA A 97 18.05 9.10 16.51
C ALA A 97 19.50 8.90 17.00
N LEU A 98 20.29 8.02 16.36
CA LEU A 98 21.70 7.83 16.71
C LEU A 98 22.54 8.96 16.09
N PRO A 99 23.27 9.76 16.90
CA PRO A 99 24.21 10.73 16.35
C PRO A 99 25.34 9.99 15.63
N GLY A 100 25.61 10.42 14.39
CA GLY A 100 26.80 10.03 13.62
C GLY A 100 28.08 10.64 14.19
#